data_AF-A0A958EYB3-F1
#
_entry.id   AF-A0A958EYB3-F1
#
_cell.length_a   1.000
_cell.length_b   1.000
_cell.length_c   1.000
_cell.angle_alpha   90.00
_cell.angle_beta   90.00
_cell.angle_gamma   90.00
#
_symmetry.space_group_name_H-M   'P 1'
#
loop_
_entity.id
_entity.type
_entity.pdbx_description
1 polymer ?
#
loop_
_entity_poly.entity_id
_entity_poly.type
_entity_poly.pdbx_seq_one_letter_code
_entity_poly.pdbx_strand_id
1 'polypeptide(L)'
;MKSTQGFLLFLATTLLMINISGFAQEEESEPADCRPASLESPYDKFKDDSLDPQQVNIWYSYAYENYKHEQWEKAVSYYWKVMVNDQTGRLEKVTYGKLVDCYKNIGKTASDNKVYLDSTFLVIYRGLEKYPDNASLHFHAGNLHRGLGQSECAIPHYQEMVKAYPKEVNYLKALVDLYLDVDDEQAIDAQKKVTEMDPSLEEQLKYKNILERFGRDPMKAVVEAFEKDSTNLTVCINLATEALQRGSYELVLRAAAAGLKIESNNVPLLDSQAKAFEGLGRMNDAISSYREITNADPDNVNAYCSLALAYASVKNFSAAKSQVNKAISMDSQNGLPFITLGQIIEEAIDYCSNKRGKNEYNYDDNLAFEIAGREYAKAKRDPNYAARADSRINALKPFYRTKEQVFLRQNNTTIKDACYTSWLSY
;
A
#
# COMPACT_ATOMS: atom_id res chain seq x y z
N MET A 1 -7.33 -78.34 -44.20
CA MET A 1 -8.66 -78.38 -43.57
C MET A 1 -8.48 -78.29 -42.06
N LYS A 2 -9.16 -77.34 -41.40
CA LYS A 2 -9.55 -77.18 -39.97
C LYS A 2 -8.76 -78.01 -38.92
N SER A 3 -8.37 -77.52 -37.75
CA SER A 3 -8.49 -76.23 -37.08
C SER A 3 -7.77 -76.32 -35.72
N THR A 4 -7.45 -75.14 -35.18
CA THR A 4 -7.50 -74.75 -33.75
C THR A 4 -6.46 -75.20 -32.72
N GLN A 5 -5.95 -74.13 -32.06
CA GLN A 5 -5.58 -73.97 -30.65
C GLN A 5 -4.15 -74.30 -30.21
N GLY A 6 -3.28 -73.29 -30.36
CA GLY A 6 -2.09 -73.12 -29.56
C GLY A 6 -2.42 -72.39 -28.25
N PHE A 7 -2.21 -73.09 -27.15
CA PHE A 7 -2.02 -72.56 -25.80
C PHE A 7 -0.86 -71.55 -25.79
N LEU A 8 -1.02 -70.41 -25.11
CA LEU A 8 0.09 -69.79 -24.37
C LEU A 8 -0.38 -68.77 -23.34
N LEU A 9 0.40 -68.76 -22.26
CA LEU A 9 0.13 -68.32 -20.90
C LEU A 9 -0.18 -66.83 -20.72
N PHE A 10 -0.98 -66.60 -19.68
CA PHE A 10 -1.06 -65.42 -18.82
C PHE A 10 0.30 -64.74 -18.58
N LEU A 11 0.33 -63.41 -18.74
CA LEU A 11 1.12 -62.54 -17.89
C LEU A 11 0.36 -61.22 -17.70
N ALA A 12 -0.02 -60.98 -16.44
CA ALA A 12 -0.78 -59.84 -15.99
C ALA A 12 0.11 -58.60 -15.88
N THR A 13 -0.32 -57.49 -16.48
CA THR A 13 -0.01 -56.14 -16.02
C THR A 13 -1.27 -55.30 -16.10
N THR A 14 -1.77 -54.90 -14.94
CA THR A 14 -2.90 -53.99 -14.74
C THR A 14 -2.54 -52.60 -15.28
N LEU A 15 -3.24 -52.17 -16.33
CA LEU A 15 -3.25 -50.75 -16.74
C LEU A 15 -4.26 -50.00 -15.86
N LEU A 16 -3.74 -49.13 -15.00
CA LEU A 16 -4.51 -48.16 -14.24
C LEU A 16 -4.90 -47.02 -15.19
N MET A 17 -6.12 -47.02 -15.71
CA MET A 17 -6.69 -45.85 -16.39
C MET A 17 -7.28 -44.93 -15.31
N ILE A 18 -6.54 -43.90 -14.94
CA ILE A 18 -7.07 -42.77 -14.16
C ILE A 18 -7.95 -41.95 -15.11
N ASN A 19 -9.26 -42.00 -14.89
CA ASN A 19 -10.21 -41.12 -15.56
C ASN A 19 -10.10 -39.74 -14.89
N ILE A 20 -9.38 -38.81 -15.53
CA ILE A 20 -9.37 -37.40 -15.17
C ILE A 20 -10.51 -36.74 -15.95
N SER A 21 -11.66 -36.57 -15.30
CA SER A 21 -12.69 -35.63 -15.72
C SER A 21 -13.55 -35.23 -14.53
N GLY A 22 -12.92 -34.58 -13.56
CA GLY A 22 -13.61 -33.74 -12.58
C GLY A 22 -13.41 -32.29 -13.02
N PHE A 23 -14.23 -31.80 -13.94
CA PHE A 23 -14.46 -30.38 -14.04
C PHE A 23 -15.08 -29.95 -12.71
N ALA A 24 -14.33 -29.21 -11.90
CA ALA A 24 -14.91 -28.47 -10.80
C ALA A 24 -15.88 -27.46 -11.43
N GLN A 25 -17.17 -27.74 -11.35
CA GLN A 25 -18.17 -26.69 -11.40
C GLN A 25 -17.90 -25.85 -10.16
N GLU A 26 -17.53 -24.59 -10.35
CA GLU A 26 -17.73 -23.56 -9.33
C GLU A 26 -19.21 -23.62 -8.97
N GLU A 27 -19.54 -24.19 -7.81
CA GLU A 27 -20.83 -23.97 -7.18
C GLU A 27 -20.86 -22.47 -6.86
N GLU A 28 -21.53 -21.67 -7.71
CA GLU A 28 -22.04 -20.36 -7.30
C GLU A 28 -22.87 -20.60 -6.05
N SER A 29 -22.28 -20.37 -4.87
CA SER A 29 -23.01 -20.40 -3.61
C SER A 29 -24.16 -19.41 -3.73
N GLU A 30 -25.40 -19.87 -3.57
CA GLU A 30 -26.54 -18.96 -3.49
C GLU A 30 -26.23 -17.86 -2.46
N PRO A 31 -26.46 -16.58 -2.79
CA PRO A 31 -26.13 -15.49 -1.88
C PRO A 31 -26.80 -15.75 -0.54
N ALA A 32 -26.04 -15.70 0.55
CA ALA A 32 -26.55 -15.97 1.88
C ALA A 32 -27.81 -15.12 2.12
N ASP A 33 -28.94 -15.74 2.50
CA ASP A 33 -30.12 -14.97 2.88
C ASP A 33 -29.82 -14.26 4.20
N CYS A 34 -29.41 -13.00 4.05
CA CYS A 34 -29.02 -12.12 5.15
C CYS A 34 -30.21 -11.64 5.98
N ARG A 35 -31.44 -12.01 5.59
CA ARG A 35 -32.67 -11.59 6.26
C ARG A 35 -33.08 -12.60 7.33
N PRO A 36 -33.78 -12.14 8.39
CA PRO A 36 -34.44 -13.05 9.33
C PRO A 36 -35.42 -13.98 8.60
N ALA A 37 -35.44 -15.24 9.00
CA ALA A 37 -36.36 -16.25 8.45
C ALA A 37 -37.85 -15.91 8.67
N SER A 38 -38.16 -15.06 9.66
CA SER A 38 -39.50 -14.55 9.91
C SER A 38 -39.47 -13.11 10.41
N LEU A 39 -40.45 -12.32 9.98
CA LEU A 39 -40.70 -10.96 10.46
C LEU A 39 -41.89 -10.89 11.45
N GLU A 40 -42.39 -12.05 11.88
CA GLU A 40 -43.44 -12.14 12.89
C GLU A 40 -42.90 -11.79 14.28
N SER A 41 -43.75 -11.15 15.06
CA SER A 41 -43.44 -10.69 16.40
C SER A 41 -44.53 -11.10 17.38
N PRO A 42 -44.20 -11.51 18.62
CA PRO A 42 -45.19 -11.71 19.68
C PRO A 42 -46.04 -10.46 19.99
N TYR A 43 -45.60 -9.29 19.52
CA TYR A 43 -46.32 -8.03 19.65
C TYR A 43 -47.40 -7.81 18.57
N ASP A 44 -47.45 -8.62 17.52
CA ASP A 44 -48.46 -8.49 16.46
C ASP A 44 -49.89 -8.68 16.99
N LYS A 45 -50.05 -9.43 18.09
CA LYS A 45 -51.31 -9.58 18.82
C LYS A 45 -51.89 -8.27 19.38
N PHE A 46 -51.09 -7.21 19.46
CA PHE A 46 -51.55 -5.90 19.95
C PHE A 46 -52.12 -5.01 18.85
N LYS A 47 -52.15 -5.49 17.61
CA LYS A 47 -52.80 -4.77 16.51
C LYS A 47 -54.31 -4.73 16.72
N ASP A 48 -54.88 -3.53 16.66
CA ASP A 48 -56.30 -3.24 16.78
C ASP A 48 -56.67 -2.11 15.80
N ASP A 49 -57.34 -2.48 14.71
CA ASP A 49 -57.73 -1.53 13.66
C ASP A 49 -58.82 -0.54 14.13
N SER A 50 -59.46 -0.80 15.28
CA SER A 50 -60.49 0.07 15.89
C SER A 50 -59.96 1.07 16.91
N LEU A 51 -58.64 1.08 17.12
CA LEU A 51 -57.99 1.89 18.14
C LEU A 51 -58.07 3.40 17.86
N ASP A 52 -58.37 4.20 18.88
CA ASP A 52 -58.30 5.67 18.81
C ASP A 52 -56.86 6.13 18.47
N PRO A 53 -56.64 6.91 17.39
CA PRO A 53 -55.34 7.47 17.06
C PRO A 53 -54.69 8.29 18.20
N GLN A 54 -55.46 8.86 19.13
CA GLN A 54 -54.89 9.53 20.31
C GLN A 54 -54.15 8.55 21.22
N GLN A 55 -54.60 7.30 21.31
CA GLN A 55 -53.97 6.27 22.13
C GLN A 55 -52.56 5.92 21.63
N VAL A 56 -52.34 5.94 20.32
CA VAL A 56 -51.02 5.74 19.70
C VAL A 56 -50.05 6.86 20.10
N ASN A 57 -50.51 8.12 20.13
CA ASN A 57 -49.69 9.26 20.57
C ASN A 57 -49.33 9.16 22.06
N ILE A 58 -50.27 8.70 22.89
CA ILE A 58 -50.04 8.47 24.32
C ILE A 58 -48.97 7.38 24.50
N TRP A 59 -49.09 6.25 23.81
CA TRP A 59 -48.07 5.20 23.87
C TRP A 59 -46.70 5.67 23.39
N TYR A 60 -46.65 6.47 22.33
CA TYR A 60 -45.37 7.05 21.88
C TYR A 60 -44.74 7.93 22.96
N SER A 61 -45.55 8.74 23.64
CA SER A 61 -45.08 9.63 24.71
C SER A 61 -44.54 8.81 25.89
N TYR A 62 -45.27 7.78 26.32
CA TYR A 62 -44.77 6.86 27.34
C TYR A 62 -43.51 6.12 26.91
N ALA A 63 -43.46 5.62 25.67
CA ALA A 63 -42.29 4.94 25.14
C ALA A 63 -41.06 5.85 25.14
N TYR A 64 -41.23 7.10 24.71
CA TYR A 64 -40.16 8.09 24.63
C TYR A 64 -39.65 8.53 26.01
N GLU A 65 -40.53 8.71 26.99
CA GLU A 65 -40.10 9.02 28.36
C GLU A 65 -39.32 7.84 28.98
N ASN A 66 -39.77 6.60 28.77
CA ASN A 66 -39.01 5.43 29.21
C ASN A 66 -37.67 5.32 28.48
N TYR A 67 -37.63 5.60 27.17
CA TYR A 67 -36.41 5.63 26.36
C TYR A 67 -35.39 6.64 26.91
N LYS A 68 -35.82 7.86 27.23
CA LYS A 68 -34.95 8.92 27.80
C LYS A 68 -34.37 8.55 29.16
N HIS A 69 -35.13 7.79 29.95
CA HIS A 69 -34.71 7.30 31.27
C HIS A 69 -34.04 5.93 31.21
N GLU A 70 -33.64 5.47 30.01
CA GLU A 70 -32.92 4.21 29.80
C GLU A 70 -33.68 2.96 30.31
N GLN A 71 -35.01 3.06 30.42
CA GLN A 71 -35.90 1.96 30.78
C GLN A 71 -36.29 1.19 29.50
N TRP A 72 -35.29 0.56 28.89
CA TRP A 72 -35.36 0.02 27.53
C TRP A 72 -36.49 -1.01 27.33
N GLU A 73 -36.65 -1.97 28.25
CA GLU A 73 -37.66 -3.03 28.14
C GLU A 73 -39.08 -2.45 28.19
N LYS A 74 -39.30 -1.45 29.04
CA LYS A 74 -40.58 -0.74 29.11
C LYS A 74 -40.82 0.06 27.84
N ALA A 75 -39.79 0.78 27.35
CA ALA A 75 -39.87 1.54 26.11
C ALA A 75 -40.24 0.63 24.92
N VAL A 76 -39.58 -0.53 24.79
CA VAL A 76 -39.88 -1.56 23.78
C VAL A 76 -41.36 -1.94 23.80
N SER A 77 -41.91 -2.23 24.98
CA SER A 77 -43.31 -2.66 25.11
C SER A 77 -44.32 -1.64 24.58
N TYR A 78 -44.05 -0.34 24.73
CA TYR A 78 -44.91 0.73 24.22
C TYR A 78 -44.61 1.05 22.74
N TYR A 79 -43.34 1.06 22.33
CA TYR A 79 -42.97 1.30 20.94
C TYR A 79 -43.53 0.23 20.00
N TRP A 80 -43.57 -1.04 20.40
CA TRP A 80 -44.25 -2.07 19.59
C TRP A 80 -45.75 -1.80 19.42
N LYS A 81 -46.43 -1.35 20.48
CA LYS A 81 -47.85 -0.98 20.39
C LYS A 81 -48.07 0.19 19.43
N VAL A 82 -47.17 1.19 19.44
CA VAL A 82 -47.19 2.28 18.46
C VAL A 82 -46.99 1.73 17.05
N MET A 83 -45.96 0.91 16.85
CA MET A 83 -45.57 0.42 15.54
C MET A 83 -46.66 -0.41 14.86
N VAL A 84 -47.36 -1.28 15.59
CA VAL A 84 -48.41 -2.14 14.99
C VAL A 84 -49.76 -1.43 14.81
N ASN A 85 -49.98 -0.28 15.44
CA ASN A 85 -51.26 0.45 15.42
C ASN A 85 -51.22 1.84 14.76
N ASP A 86 -50.05 2.39 14.44
CA ASP A 86 -49.97 3.69 13.76
C ASP A 86 -50.39 3.57 12.29
N GLN A 87 -51.65 3.89 12.02
CA GLN A 87 -52.23 3.91 10.68
C GLN A 87 -51.66 5.05 9.80
N THR A 88 -51.05 6.08 10.41
CA THR A 88 -50.53 7.24 9.68
C THR A 88 -49.12 7.02 9.12
N GLY A 89 -48.40 6.01 9.62
CA GLY A 89 -46.99 5.74 9.31
C GLY A 89 -46.00 6.79 9.83
N ARG A 90 -46.49 7.90 10.40
CA ARG A 90 -45.67 9.02 10.88
C ARG A 90 -44.80 8.61 12.07
N LEU A 91 -45.42 8.03 13.08
CA LEU A 91 -44.74 7.61 14.31
C LEU A 91 -44.05 6.27 14.11
N GLU A 92 -44.68 5.37 13.36
CA GLU A 92 -44.12 4.07 13.01
C GLU A 92 -42.72 4.20 12.38
N LYS A 93 -42.55 5.06 11.37
CA LYS A 93 -41.26 5.28 10.69
C LYS A 93 -40.13 5.65 11.65
N VAL A 94 -40.41 6.50 12.64
CA VAL A 94 -39.43 6.92 13.66
C VAL A 94 -39.23 5.84 14.72
N THR A 95 -40.27 5.07 15.00
CA THR A 95 -40.28 4.05 16.05
C THR A 95 -39.34 2.89 15.75
N TYR A 96 -39.16 2.50 14.48
CA TYR A 96 -38.20 1.46 14.10
C TYR A 96 -36.78 1.77 14.62
N GLY A 97 -36.26 2.98 14.40
CA GLY A 97 -34.94 3.37 14.88
C GLY A 97 -34.84 3.35 16.41
N LYS A 98 -35.90 3.79 17.11
CA LYS A 98 -35.96 3.75 18.58
C LYS A 98 -35.98 2.33 19.15
N LEU A 99 -36.71 1.42 18.50
CA LEU A 99 -36.73 0.01 18.88
C LEU A 99 -35.36 -0.65 18.68
N VAL A 100 -34.66 -0.33 17.59
CA VAL A 100 -33.28 -0.79 17.35
C VAL A 100 -32.35 -0.31 18.46
N ASP A 101 -32.41 0.97 18.82
CA ASP A 101 -31.60 1.53 19.91
C ASP A 101 -31.92 0.85 21.25
N CYS A 102 -33.19 0.62 21.58
CA CYS A 102 -33.57 -0.10 22.77
C CYS A 102 -32.98 -1.52 22.80
N TYR A 103 -33.21 -2.32 21.75
CA TYR A 103 -32.74 -3.70 21.72
C TYR A 103 -31.23 -3.82 21.78
N LYS A 104 -30.50 -2.94 21.09
CA LYS A 104 -29.03 -2.87 21.19
C LYS A 104 -28.55 -2.55 22.59
N ASN A 105 -29.21 -1.64 23.31
CA ASN A 105 -28.81 -1.30 24.68
C ASN A 105 -29.18 -2.39 25.70
N ILE A 106 -30.30 -3.10 25.51
CA ILE A 106 -30.62 -4.28 26.32
C ILE A 106 -29.59 -5.39 26.07
N GLY A 107 -29.21 -5.64 24.80
CA GLY A 107 -28.20 -6.65 24.46
C GLY A 107 -26.84 -6.41 25.12
N LYS A 108 -26.43 -5.13 25.29
CA LYS A 108 -25.19 -4.77 25.99
C LYS A 108 -25.19 -5.13 27.48
N THR A 109 -26.35 -5.11 28.14
CA THR A 109 -26.48 -5.37 29.58
C THR A 109 -26.93 -6.79 29.88
N ALA A 110 -27.46 -7.50 28.89
CA ALA A 110 -27.94 -8.87 29.03
C ALA A 110 -26.83 -9.91 29.00
N SER A 111 -27.01 -10.98 29.78
CA SER A 111 -26.13 -12.16 29.73
C SER A 111 -26.25 -12.97 28.45
N ASP A 112 -27.38 -12.86 27.74
CA ASP A 112 -27.65 -13.50 26.45
C ASP A 112 -27.85 -12.45 25.36
N ASN A 113 -26.73 -12.00 24.79
CA ASN A 113 -26.71 -10.98 23.73
C ASN A 113 -27.34 -11.49 22.40
N LYS A 114 -27.48 -12.80 22.21
CA LYS A 114 -27.95 -13.39 20.94
C LYS A 114 -29.44 -13.14 20.71
N VAL A 115 -30.28 -13.26 21.74
CA VAL A 115 -31.73 -13.03 21.64
C VAL A 115 -32.05 -11.58 21.20
N TYR A 116 -31.27 -10.62 21.69
CA TYR A 116 -31.44 -9.21 21.37
C TYR A 116 -30.90 -8.86 19.99
N LEU A 117 -29.93 -9.62 19.48
CA LEU A 117 -29.47 -9.52 18.10
C LEU A 117 -30.58 -9.90 17.11
N ASP A 118 -31.25 -11.03 17.34
CA ASP A 118 -32.38 -11.48 16.49
C ASP A 118 -33.53 -10.46 16.52
N SER A 119 -33.86 -9.96 17.71
CA SER A 119 -34.88 -8.91 17.88
C SER A 119 -34.51 -7.60 17.17
N THR A 120 -33.22 -7.27 17.15
CA THR A 120 -32.71 -6.08 16.44
C THR A 120 -32.87 -6.25 14.92
N PHE A 121 -32.46 -7.40 14.37
CA PHE A 121 -32.64 -7.69 12.95
C PHE A 121 -34.11 -7.71 12.53
N LEU A 122 -34.98 -8.33 13.34
CA LEU A 122 -36.43 -8.33 13.12
C LEU A 122 -36.98 -6.91 12.91
N VAL A 123 -36.66 -5.99 13.82
CA VAL A 123 -37.13 -4.60 13.74
C VAL A 123 -36.56 -3.89 12.51
N ILE A 124 -35.26 -4.06 12.26
CA ILE A 124 -34.59 -3.45 11.09
C ILE A 124 -35.27 -3.88 9.80
N TYR A 125 -35.40 -5.19 9.57
CA TYR A 125 -35.87 -5.73 8.29
C TYR A 125 -37.37 -5.53 8.10
N ARG A 126 -38.16 -5.57 9.17
CA ARG A 126 -39.58 -5.16 9.10
C ARG A 126 -39.74 -3.68 8.74
N GLY A 127 -38.86 -2.84 9.27
CA GLY A 127 -38.81 -1.43 8.90
C GLY A 127 -38.38 -1.20 7.45
N LEU A 128 -37.41 -1.98 6.95
CA LEU A 128 -36.94 -1.92 5.56
C LEU A 128 -37.95 -2.48 4.56
N GLU A 129 -38.78 -3.45 4.94
CA GLU A 129 -39.88 -3.95 4.09
C GLU A 129 -40.89 -2.83 3.79
N LYS A 130 -41.18 -1.99 4.78
CA LYS A 130 -42.12 -0.87 4.63
C LYS A 130 -41.49 0.42 4.12
N TYR A 131 -40.24 0.68 4.51
CA TYR A 131 -39.48 1.87 4.15
C TYR A 131 -38.12 1.50 3.56
N PRO A 132 -38.08 1.00 2.30
CA PRO A 132 -36.85 0.50 1.68
C PRO A 132 -35.72 1.54 1.59
N ASP A 133 -36.03 2.83 1.45
CA ASP A 133 -35.00 3.88 1.34
C ASP A 133 -34.63 4.51 2.71
N ASN A 134 -34.99 3.87 3.84
CA ASN A 134 -34.72 4.43 5.16
C ASN A 134 -33.24 4.29 5.55
N ALA A 135 -32.47 5.35 5.30
CA ALA A 135 -31.03 5.39 5.53
C ALA A 135 -30.61 5.07 6.99
N SER A 136 -31.44 5.41 7.99
CA SER A 136 -31.15 5.05 9.39
C SER A 136 -31.19 3.54 9.61
N LEU A 137 -32.13 2.85 8.97
CA LEU A 137 -32.26 1.39 9.08
C LEU A 137 -31.15 0.69 8.31
N HIS A 138 -30.77 1.19 7.13
CA HIS A 138 -29.56 0.72 6.43
C HIS A 138 -28.30 0.93 7.27
N PHE A 139 -28.14 2.07 7.95
CA PHE A 139 -27.03 2.31 8.89
C PHE A 139 -26.98 1.26 10.00
N HIS A 140 -28.12 0.92 10.59
CA HIS A 140 -28.14 -0.10 11.64
C HIS A 140 -27.86 -1.50 11.08
N ALA A 141 -28.46 -1.87 9.94
CA ALA A 141 -28.28 -3.16 9.31
C ALA A 141 -26.83 -3.41 8.87
N GLY A 142 -26.25 -2.45 8.13
CA GLY A 142 -24.89 -2.54 7.61
C GLY A 142 -23.85 -2.63 8.73
N ASN A 143 -23.96 -1.81 9.78
CA ASN A 143 -23.05 -1.88 10.92
C ASN A 143 -23.20 -3.18 11.71
N LEU A 144 -24.42 -3.73 11.81
CA LEU A 144 -24.66 -4.97 12.54
C LEU A 144 -24.05 -6.16 11.79
N HIS A 145 -24.32 -6.28 10.48
CA HIS A 145 -23.70 -7.30 9.64
C HIS A 145 -22.17 -7.17 9.61
N ARG A 146 -21.63 -5.96 9.46
CA ARG A 146 -20.18 -5.71 9.53
C ARG A 146 -19.59 -6.13 10.87
N GLY A 147 -20.25 -5.82 11.99
CA GLY A 147 -19.83 -6.23 13.32
C GLY A 147 -19.84 -7.75 13.55
N LEU A 148 -20.65 -8.49 12.78
CA LEU A 148 -20.69 -9.95 12.77
C LEU A 148 -19.71 -10.58 11.77
N GLY A 149 -18.93 -9.78 11.03
CA GLY A 149 -18.05 -10.25 9.96
C GLY A 149 -18.81 -10.74 8.71
N GLN A 150 -20.09 -10.40 8.59
CA GLN A 150 -20.93 -10.77 7.45
C GLN A 150 -20.82 -9.70 6.37
N SER A 151 -19.66 -9.62 5.72
CA SER A 151 -19.37 -8.52 4.78
C SER A 151 -20.32 -8.52 3.57
N GLU A 152 -20.64 -9.68 3.01
CA GLU A 152 -21.64 -9.82 1.93
C GLU A 152 -23.01 -9.22 2.29
N CYS A 153 -23.46 -9.45 3.52
CA CYS A 153 -24.73 -8.90 4.02
C CYS A 153 -24.67 -7.40 4.30
N ALA A 154 -23.50 -6.87 4.66
CA ALA A 154 -23.33 -5.46 4.97
C ALA A 154 -23.29 -4.58 3.70
N ILE A 155 -22.71 -5.08 2.60
CA ILE A 155 -22.53 -4.37 1.32
C ILE A 155 -23.82 -3.67 0.83
N PRO A 156 -24.97 -4.35 0.64
CA PRO A 156 -26.16 -3.69 0.10
C PRO A 156 -26.66 -2.55 0.98
N HIS A 157 -26.43 -2.64 2.30
CA HIS A 157 -26.81 -1.56 3.21
C HIS A 157 -25.88 -0.35 3.11
N TYR A 158 -24.57 -0.57 2.99
CA TYR A 158 -23.62 0.52 2.77
C TYR A 158 -23.79 1.17 1.38
N GLN A 159 -24.19 0.41 0.35
CA GLN A 159 -24.55 0.96 -0.96
C GLN A 159 -25.71 1.96 -0.85
N GLU A 160 -26.79 1.62 -0.15
CA GLU A 160 -27.91 2.53 0.08
C GLU A 160 -27.52 3.74 0.96
N MET A 161 -26.60 3.56 1.91
CA MET A 161 -26.08 4.69 2.70
C MET A 161 -25.25 5.66 1.86
N VAL A 162 -24.39 5.16 0.96
CA VAL A 162 -23.61 5.99 0.03
C VAL A 162 -24.55 6.75 -0.92
N LYS A 163 -25.63 6.12 -1.37
CA LYS A 163 -26.67 6.75 -2.19
C LYS A 163 -27.42 7.85 -1.43
N ALA A 164 -27.77 7.62 -0.16
CA ALA A 164 -28.46 8.61 0.68
C ALA A 164 -27.56 9.78 1.09
N TYR A 165 -26.27 9.53 1.31
CA TYR A 165 -25.30 10.50 1.79
C TYR A 165 -24.05 10.55 0.89
N PRO A 166 -24.17 11.00 -0.37
CA PRO A 166 -23.08 10.91 -1.36
C PRO A 166 -21.85 11.77 -1.04
N LYS A 167 -21.96 12.69 -0.07
CA LYS A 167 -20.85 13.52 0.39
C LYS A 167 -20.14 12.97 1.64
N GLU A 168 -20.69 11.91 2.25
CA GLU A 168 -20.10 11.29 3.45
C GLU A 168 -19.08 10.23 3.04
N VAL A 169 -17.81 10.63 3.00
CA VAL A 169 -16.72 9.76 2.52
C VAL A 169 -16.53 8.52 3.40
N ASN A 170 -16.88 8.57 4.69
CA ASN A 170 -16.65 7.45 5.59
C ASN A 170 -17.51 6.22 5.25
N TYR A 171 -18.72 6.42 4.71
CA TYR A 171 -19.54 5.30 4.24
C TYR A 171 -18.98 4.66 2.98
N LEU A 172 -18.39 5.48 2.11
CA LEU A 172 -17.71 4.99 0.92
C LEU A 172 -16.41 4.23 1.28
N LYS A 173 -15.60 4.76 2.22
CA LYS A 173 -14.41 4.05 2.74
C LYS A 173 -14.78 2.72 3.38
N ALA A 174 -15.84 2.69 4.20
CA ALA A 174 -16.34 1.44 4.78
C ALA A 174 -16.84 0.46 3.72
N LEU A 175 -17.46 0.95 2.63
CA LEU A 175 -17.88 0.10 1.52
C LEU A 175 -16.69 -0.47 0.74
N VAL A 176 -15.59 0.30 0.56
CA VAL A 176 -14.33 -0.23 0.01
C VAL A 176 -13.80 -1.38 0.85
N ASP A 177 -13.71 -1.20 2.18
CA ASP A 177 -13.25 -2.26 3.09
C ASP A 177 -14.10 -3.52 2.93
N LEU A 178 -15.42 -3.37 2.88
CA LEU A 178 -16.35 -4.51 2.72
C LEU A 178 -16.17 -5.23 1.38
N TYR A 179 -15.98 -4.52 0.27
CA TYR A 179 -15.66 -5.16 -1.00
C TYR A 179 -14.32 -5.90 -0.97
N LEU A 180 -13.31 -5.33 -0.29
CA LEU A 180 -12.01 -5.98 -0.12
C LEU A 180 -12.07 -7.24 0.75
N ASP A 181 -12.97 -7.30 1.73
CA ASP A 181 -13.19 -8.48 2.58
C ASP A 181 -13.70 -9.68 1.77
N VAL A 182 -14.54 -9.42 0.76
CA VAL A 182 -15.15 -10.44 -0.11
C VAL A 182 -14.44 -10.61 -1.45
N ASP A 183 -13.29 -9.94 -1.63
CA ASP A 183 -12.50 -9.90 -2.87
C ASP A 183 -13.31 -9.46 -4.11
N ASP A 184 -14.22 -8.51 -3.92
CA ASP A 184 -15.05 -7.93 -4.98
C ASP A 184 -14.32 -6.76 -5.67
N GLU A 185 -14.18 -6.84 -6.99
CA GLU A 185 -13.53 -5.82 -7.82
C GLU A 185 -14.23 -4.45 -7.76
N GLN A 186 -15.50 -4.39 -7.32
CA GLN A 186 -16.20 -3.12 -7.07
C GLN A 186 -15.45 -2.20 -6.08
N ALA A 187 -14.52 -2.74 -5.29
CA ALA A 187 -13.57 -1.98 -4.48
C ALA A 187 -12.78 -0.93 -5.30
N ILE A 188 -12.45 -1.22 -6.57
CA ILE A 188 -11.70 -0.32 -7.44
C ILE A 188 -12.49 0.97 -7.70
N ASP A 189 -13.72 0.84 -8.18
CA ASP A 189 -14.57 1.99 -8.52
C ASP A 189 -14.97 2.78 -7.26
N ALA A 190 -15.18 2.08 -6.14
CA ALA A 190 -15.45 2.70 -4.86
C ALA A 190 -14.24 3.51 -4.36
N GLN A 191 -13.02 2.94 -4.41
CA GLN A 191 -11.82 3.65 -3.98
C GLN A 191 -11.46 4.79 -4.93
N LYS A 192 -11.70 4.65 -6.23
CA LYS A 192 -11.55 5.76 -7.18
C LYS A 192 -12.39 6.96 -6.74
N LYS A 193 -13.66 6.76 -6.39
CA LYS A 193 -14.52 7.82 -5.85
C LYS A 193 -13.97 8.40 -4.54
N VAL A 194 -13.39 7.57 -3.66
CA VAL A 194 -12.71 8.08 -2.45
C VAL A 194 -11.58 9.04 -2.83
N THR A 195 -10.71 8.68 -3.78
CA THR A 195 -9.61 9.55 -4.21
C THR A 195 -10.05 10.84 -4.89
N GLU A 196 -11.24 10.85 -5.49
CA GLU A 196 -11.82 12.07 -6.07
C GLU A 196 -12.33 13.04 -4.99
N MET A 197 -12.77 12.53 -3.84
CA MET A 197 -13.24 13.32 -2.69
C MET A 197 -12.09 13.72 -1.74
N ASP A 198 -11.11 12.83 -1.59
CA ASP A 198 -9.96 12.94 -0.70
C ASP A 198 -8.68 12.61 -1.51
N PRO A 199 -8.04 13.62 -2.13
CA PRO A 199 -6.88 13.41 -2.99
C PRO A 199 -5.57 13.27 -2.19
N SER A 200 -5.63 12.85 -0.92
CA SER A 200 -4.44 12.65 -0.08
C SER A 200 -3.55 11.51 -0.57
N LEU A 201 -2.27 11.54 -0.14
CA LEU A 201 -1.27 10.55 -0.53
C LEU A 201 -1.69 9.15 -0.10
N GLU A 202 -2.26 9.06 1.10
CA GLU A 202 -2.73 7.82 1.68
C GLU A 202 -3.81 7.16 0.81
N GLU A 203 -4.83 7.91 0.40
CA GLU A 203 -5.93 7.36 -0.40
C GLU A 203 -5.50 7.02 -1.83
N GLN A 204 -4.59 7.79 -2.42
CA GLN A 204 -4.01 7.46 -3.73
C GLN A 204 -3.16 6.18 -3.68
N LEU A 205 -2.39 5.99 -2.60
CA LEU A 205 -1.61 4.76 -2.42
C LEU A 205 -2.51 3.55 -2.17
N LYS A 206 -3.59 3.71 -1.39
CA LYS A 206 -4.62 2.67 -1.25
C LYS A 206 -5.22 2.30 -2.61
N TYR A 207 -5.58 3.29 -3.44
CA TYR A 207 -6.13 3.03 -4.77
C TYR A 207 -5.15 2.25 -5.67
N LYS A 208 -3.87 2.65 -5.67
CA LYS A 208 -2.82 1.89 -6.35
C LYS A 208 -2.78 0.43 -5.88
N ASN A 209 -2.72 0.20 -4.57
CA ASN A 209 -2.60 -1.15 -4.01
C ASN A 209 -3.83 -2.02 -4.35
N ILE A 210 -5.02 -1.42 -4.37
CA ILE A 210 -6.25 -2.12 -4.78
C ILE A 210 -6.20 -2.48 -6.26
N LEU A 211 -5.76 -1.58 -7.14
CA LEU A 211 -5.57 -1.89 -8.56
C LEU A 211 -4.62 -3.09 -8.74
N GLU A 212 -3.48 -3.07 -8.06
CA GLU A 212 -2.50 -4.16 -8.12
C GLU A 212 -3.06 -5.48 -7.59
N ARG A 213 -3.82 -5.46 -6.48
CA ARG A 213 -4.49 -6.64 -5.90
C ARG A 213 -5.39 -7.33 -6.93
N PHE A 214 -6.13 -6.56 -7.72
CA PHE A 214 -7.02 -7.09 -8.77
C PHE A 214 -6.35 -7.19 -10.16
N GLY A 215 -5.01 -7.17 -10.21
CA GLY A 215 -4.24 -7.34 -11.44
C GLY A 215 -4.43 -6.23 -12.48
N ARG A 216 -4.84 -5.03 -12.05
CA ARG A 216 -4.95 -3.83 -12.89
C ARG A 216 -3.66 -3.03 -12.81
N ASP A 217 -3.28 -2.43 -13.93
CA ASP A 217 -2.12 -1.54 -13.98
C ASP A 217 -2.46 -0.17 -13.34
N PRO A 218 -1.81 0.23 -12.23
CA PRO A 218 -2.08 1.51 -11.59
C PRO A 218 -1.61 2.73 -12.41
N MET A 219 -0.72 2.55 -13.40
CA MET A 219 -0.13 3.67 -14.12
C MET A 219 -1.18 4.54 -14.82
N LYS A 220 -2.21 3.94 -15.41
CA LYS A 220 -3.29 4.69 -16.05
C LYS A 220 -3.99 5.61 -15.05
N ALA A 221 -4.33 5.10 -13.87
CA ALA A 221 -4.97 5.86 -12.81
C ALA A 221 -4.07 6.99 -12.28
N VAL A 222 -2.78 6.71 -12.08
CA VAL A 222 -1.79 7.69 -11.60
C VAL A 222 -1.62 8.84 -12.61
N VAL A 223 -1.58 8.53 -13.91
CA VAL A 223 -1.53 9.55 -14.97
C VAL A 223 -2.83 10.35 -15.02
N GLU A 224 -4.00 9.71 -14.99
CA GLU A 224 -5.30 10.40 -14.98
C GLU A 224 -5.43 11.37 -13.78
N ALA A 225 -4.98 10.95 -12.59
CA ALA A 225 -4.96 11.82 -11.42
C ALA A 225 -4.09 13.07 -11.64
N PHE A 226 -2.90 12.90 -12.25
CA PHE A 226 -1.99 13.99 -12.58
C PHE A 226 -2.54 14.94 -13.63
N GLU A 227 -3.16 14.44 -14.69
CA GLU A 227 -3.77 15.31 -15.72
C GLU A 227 -4.98 16.07 -15.17
N LYS A 228 -5.69 15.52 -14.18
CA LYS A 228 -6.81 16.19 -13.52
C LYS A 228 -6.35 17.33 -12.61
N ASP A 229 -5.28 17.12 -11.83
CA ASP A 229 -4.74 18.12 -10.92
C ASP A 229 -3.22 18.03 -10.78
N SER A 230 -2.51 18.62 -11.74
CA SER A 230 -1.05 18.75 -11.70
C SER A 230 -0.56 19.82 -10.72
N THR A 231 -1.47 20.50 -10.01
CA THR A 231 -1.13 21.49 -8.96
C THR A 231 -1.17 20.89 -7.56
N ASN A 232 -1.52 19.61 -7.45
CA ASN A 232 -1.43 18.85 -6.21
C ASN A 232 -0.07 18.17 -6.09
N LEU A 233 0.72 18.59 -5.10
CA LEU A 233 2.06 18.07 -4.84
C LEU A 233 2.07 16.55 -4.63
N THR A 234 1.05 16.02 -3.95
CA THR A 234 0.91 14.58 -3.70
C THR A 234 0.82 13.79 -5.00
N VAL A 235 -0.02 14.26 -5.93
CA VAL A 235 -0.23 13.62 -7.22
C VAL A 235 1.07 13.65 -8.04
N CYS A 236 1.82 14.75 -7.97
CA CYS A 236 3.13 14.87 -8.61
C CYS A 236 4.14 13.85 -8.04
N ILE A 237 4.21 13.70 -6.71
CA ILE A 237 5.09 12.73 -6.04
C ILE A 237 4.72 11.30 -6.44
N ASN A 238 3.43 10.97 -6.46
CA ASN A 238 2.95 9.64 -6.84
C ASN A 238 3.29 9.28 -8.28
N LEU A 239 3.03 10.19 -9.23
CA LEU A 239 3.41 9.96 -10.63
C LEU A 239 4.92 9.84 -10.79
N ALA A 240 5.71 10.71 -10.16
CA ALA A 240 7.17 10.65 -10.23
C ALA A 240 7.71 9.31 -9.71
N THR A 241 7.21 8.85 -8.56
CA THR A 241 7.65 7.60 -7.93
C THR A 241 7.29 6.37 -8.76
N GLU A 242 6.04 6.27 -9.22
CA GLU A 242 5.57 5.13 -10.01
C GLU A 242 6.23 5.11 -11.39
N ALA A 243 6.36 6.26 -12.05
CA ALA A 243 7.05 6.34 -13.34
C ALA A 243 8.53 5.95 -13.23
N LEU A 244 9.20 6.31 -12.12
CA LEU A 244 10.60 5.98 -11.89
C LEU A 244 10.79 4.47 -11.73
N GLN A 245 9.91 3.78 -10.99
CA GLN A 245 9.97 2.32 -10.82
C GLN A 245 9.87 1.57 -12.16
N ARG A 246 9.19 2.16 -13.14
CA ARG A 246 9.03 1.58 -14.49
C ARG A 246 10.06 2.05 -15.51
N GLY A 247 10.99 2.92 -15.11
CA GLY A 247 11.97 3.53 -16.02
C GLY A 247 11.35 4.53 -17.00
N SER A 248 10.14 5.02 -16.74
CA SER A 248 9.45 6.02 -17.57
C SER A 248 9.97 7.44 -17.26
N TYR A 249 11.25 7.67 -17.52
CA TYR A 249 11.98 8.87 -17.06
C TYR A 249 11.36 10.20 -17.52
N GLU A 250 10.81 10.27 -18.74
CA GLU A 250 10.15 11.50 -19.22
C GLU A 250 8.89 11.86 -18.40
N LEU A 251 8.12 10.86 -17.96
CA LEU A 251 6.98 11.09 -17.06
C LEU A 251 7.46 11.55 -15.68
N VAL A 252 8.57 11.00 -15.18
CA VAL A 252 9.19 11.46 -13.93
C VAL A 252 9.56 12.95 -14.02
N LEU A 253 10.23 13.35 -15.10
CA LEU A 253 10.64 14.74 -15.30
C LEU A 253 9.44 15.69 -15.43
N ARG A 254 8.35 15.26 -16.10
CA ARG A 254 7.11 16.04 -16.20
C ARG A 254 6.45 16.23 -14.83
N ALA A 255 6.33 15.16 -14.05
CA ALA A 255 5.74 15.19 -12.72
C ALA A 255 6.58 16.01 -11.74
N ALA A 256 7.90 15.79 -11.72
CA ALA A 256 8.84 16.55 -10.91
C ALA A 256 8.82 18.04 -11.27
N ALA A 257 8.81 18.40 -12.56
CA ALA A 257 8.73 19.80 -12.98
C ALA A 257 7.43 20.49 -12.55
N ALA A 258 6.31 19.78 -12.48
CA ALA A 258 5.06 20.32 -11.95
C ALA A 258 5.13 20.48 -10.42
N GLY A 259 5.57 19.45 -9.71
CA GLY A 259 5.63 19.45 -8.26
C GLY A 259 6.66 20.44 -7.68
N LEU A 260 7.83 20.57 -8.31
CA LEU A 260 8.88 21.52 -7.91
C LEU A 260 8.51 22.98 -8.17
N LYS A 261 7.51 23.27 -9.01
CA LYS A 261 6.92 24.62 -9.09
C LYS A 261 6.08 24.96 -7.87
N ILE A 262 5.50 23.95 -7.21
CA ILE A 262 4.69 24.11 -5.99
C ILE A 262 5.63 24.22 -4.79
N GLU A 263 6.56 23.28 -4.67
CA GLU A 263 7.55 23.22 -3.60
C GLU A 263 8.95 22.95 -4.19
N SER A 264 9.74 24.02 -4.37
CA SER A 264 11.03 23.97 -5.06
C SER A 264 12.09 23.09 -4.38
N ASN A 265 11.96 22.87 -3.07
CA ASN A 265 12.95 22.14 -2.27
C ASN A 265 12.42 20.76 -1.83
N ASN A 266 11.41 20.22 -2.54
CA ASN A 266 10.85 18.91 -2.22
C ASN A 266 11.85 17.80 -2.55
N VAL A 267 12.52 17.26 -1.52
CA VAL A 267 13.57 16.24 -1.65
C VAL A 267 13.12 15.00 -2.42
N PRO A 268 11.93 14.39 -2.17
CA PRO A 268 11.47 13.24 -2.96
C PRO A 268 11.36 13.49 -4.47
N LEU A 269 10.88 14.67 -4.87
CA LEU A 269 10.78 15.04 -6.28
C LEU A 269 12.15 15.33 -6.90
N LEU A 270 13.03 16.03 -6.18
CA LEU A 270 14.41 16.27 -6.61
C LEU A 270 15.19 14.96 -6.78
N ASP A 271 15.02 14.00 -5.86
CA ASP A 271 15.64 12.68 -5.93
C ASP A 271 15.09 11.89 -7.14
N SER A 272 13.78 11.90 -7.35
CA SER A 272 13.15 11.27 -8.51
C SER A 272 13.66 11.89 -9.82
N GLN A 273 13.76 13.22 -9.87
CA GLN A 273 14.31 13.96 -11.01
C GLN A 273 15.77 13.60 -11.28
N ALA A 274 16.61 13.55 -10.23
CA ALA A 274 18.02 13.21 -10.35
C ALA A 274 18.21 11.80 -10.92
N LYS A 275 17.49 10.81 -10.38
CA LYS A 275 17.50 9.41 -10.86
C LYS A 275 16.96 9.28 -12.28
N ALA A 276 15.97 10.08 -12.66
CA ALA A 276 15.50 10.12 -14.04
C ALA A 276 16.55 10.67 -14.99
N PHE A 277 17.28 11.73 -14.61
CA PHE A 277 18.41 12.23 -15.38
C PHE A 277 19.55 11.20 -15.49
N GLU A 278 19.88 10.48 -14.42
CA GLU A 278 20.84 9.37 -14.48
C GLU A 278 20.41 8.28 -15.47
N GLY A 279 19.15 7.85 -15.40
CA GLY A 279 18.58 6.85 -16.32
C GLY A 279 18.60 7.27 -17.79
N LEU A 280 18.55 8.59 -18.06
CA LEU A 280 18.68 9.18 -19.39
C LEU A 280 20.15 9.45 -19.80
N GLY A 281 21.12 9.15 -18.94
CA GLY A 281 22.55 9.47 -19.16
C GLY A 281 22.88 10.97 -19.07
N ARG A 282 21.95 11.79 -18.58
CA ARG A 282 22.08 13.25 -18.44
C ARG A 282 22.74 13.63 -17.13
N MET A 283 23.99 13.22 -16.98
CA MET A 283 24.67 13.23 -15.68
C MET A 283 24.92 14.61 -15.08
N ASN A 284 25.15 15.64 -15.92
CA ASN A 284 25.29 17.02 -15.43
C ASN A 284 23.98 17.58 -14.85
N ASP A 285 22.84 17.17 -15.40
CA ASP A 285 21.52 17.55 -14.89
C ASP A 285 21.24 16.82 -13.57
N ALA A 286 21.58 15.53 -13.48
CA ALA A 286 21.51 14.77 -12.23
C ALA A 286 22.37 15.40 -11.12
N ILE A 287 23.62 15.79 -11.42
CA ILE A 287 24.49 16.53 -10.49
C ILE A 287 23.80 17.81 -9.98
N SER A 288 23.12 18.54 -10.87
CA SER A 288 22.42 19.77 -10.50
C SER A 288 21.27 19.49 -9.53
N SER A 289 20.44 18.49 -9.82
CA SER A 289 19.34 18.06 -8.92
C SER A 289 19.87 17.56 -7.57
N TYR A 290 20.93 16.74 -7.53
CA TYR A 290 21.51 16.29 -6.27
C TYR A 290 22.12 17.43 -5.45
N ARG A 291 22.69 18.45 -6.09
CA ARG A 291 23.15 19.65 -5.39
C ARG A 291 21.99 20.39 -4.73
N GLU A 292 20.85 20.50 -5.41
CA GLU A 292 19.64 21.08 -4.82
C GLU A 292 19.18 20.29 -3.60
N ILE A 293 19.24 18.94 -3.64
CA ILE A 293 18.95 18.11 -2.46
C ILE A 293 19.90 18.41 -1.31
N THR A 294 21.22 18.45 -1.55
CA THR A 294 22.20 18.74 -0.50
C THR A 294 22.10 20.18 0.05
N ASN A 295 21.48 21.09 -0.68
CA ASN A 295 21.19 22.45 -0.20
C ASN A 295 19.89 22.48 0.62
N ALA A 296 18.87 21.71 0.21
CA ALA A 296 17.59 21.60 0.89
C ALA A 296 17.68 20.81 2.20
N ASP A 297 18.48 19.74 2.21
CA ASP A 297 18.73 18.86 3.35
C ASP A 297 20.25 18.65 3.52
N PRO A 298 20.93 19.58 4.23
CA PRO A 298 22.38 19.53 4.43
C PRO A 298 22.89 18.36 5.26
N ASP A 299 22.02 17.62 5.93
CA ASP A 299 22.39 16.45 6.76
C ASP A 299 22.13 15.12 6.03
N ASN A 300 21.72 15.18 4.76
CA ASN A 300 21.39 14.00 3.97
C ASN A 300 22.63 13.25 3.46
N VAL A 301 23.13 12.31 4.26
CA VAL A 301 24.29 11.45 3.92
C VAL A 301 24.11 10.74 2.56
N ASN A 302 22.89 10.26 2.26
CA ASN A 302 22.60 9.56 1.01
C ASN A 302 22.70 10.48 -0.21
N ALA A 303 22.24 11.73 -0.10
CA ALA A 303 22.34 12.72 -1.17
C ALA A 303 23.78 13.07 -1.50
N TYR A 304 24.66 13.25 -0.49
CA TYR A 304 26.08 13.47 -0.73
C TYR A 304 26.77 12.27 -1.39
N CYS A 305 26.40 11.05 -1.01
CA CYS A 305 26.92 9.84 -1.68
C CYS A 305 26.45 9.76 -3.14
N SER A 306 25.17 10.05 -3.40
CA SER A 306 24.61 10.02 -4.76
C SER A 306 25.23 11.11 -5.64
N LEU A 307 25.38 12.33 -5.11
CA LEU A 307 26.10 13.42 -5.77
C LEU A 307 27.57 13.04 -6.07
N ALA A 308 28.23 12.33 -5.16
CA ALA A 308 29.59 11.89 -5.38
C ALA A 308 29.71 10.87 -6.52
N LEU A 309 28.80 9.88 -6.57
CA LEU A 309 28.73 8.92 -7.67
C LEU A 309 28.44 9.61 -9.00
N ALA A 310 27.53 10.59 -9.00
CA ALA A 310 27.26 11.40 -10.17
C ALA A 310 28.50 12.18 -10.65
N TYR A 311 29.29 12.78 -9.75
CA TYR A 311 30.58 13.39 -10.12
C TYR A 311 31.62 12.38 -10.64
N ALA A 312 31.68 11.19 -10.06
CA ALA A 312 32.63 10.15 -10.48
C ALA A 312 32.32 9.63 -11.88
N SER A 313 31.04 9.50 -12.24
CA SER A 313 30.61 9.08 -13.57
C SER A 313 31.02 10.06 -14.69
N VAL A 314 31.07 11.37 -14.39
CA VAL A 314 31.65 12.40 -15.29
C VAL A 314 33.17 12.56 -15.12
N LYS A 315 33.82 11.60 -14.45
CA LYS A 315 35.27 11.52 -14.20
C LYS A 315 35.83 12.68 -13.38
N ASN A 316 34.99 13.38 -12.62
CA ASN A 316 35.40 14.40 -11.68
C ASN A 316 35.63 13.79 -10.28
N PHE A 317 36.67 12.96 -10.16
CA PHE A 317 36.97 12.22 -8.94
C PHE A 317 37.34 13.12 -7.74
N SER A 318 37.90 14.30 -8.02
CA SER A 318 38.22 15.29 -6.97
C SER A 318 36.95 15.82 -6.30
N ALA A 319 35.97 16.26 -7.09
CA ALA A 319 34.67 16.69 -6.57
C ALA A 319 33.94 15.53 -5.88
N ALA A 320 33.96 14.33 -6.48
CA ALA A 320 33.36 13.13 -5.93
C ALA A 320 33.89 12.82 -4.52
N LYS A 321 35.21 12.75 -4.34
CA LYS A 321 35.83 12.52 -3.02
C LYS A 321 35.50 13.63 -2.02
N SER A 322 35.43 14.88 -2.46
CA SER A 322 35.02 15.99 -1.58
C SER A 322 33.62 15.78 -1.01
N GLN A 323 32.64 15.36 -1.84
CA GLN A 323 31.29 15.08 -1.37
C GLN A 323 31.22 13.86 -0.45
N VAL A 324 31.94 12.79 -0.76
CA VAL A 324 32.00 11.63 0.15
C VAL A 324 32.65 11.97 1.49
N ASN A 325 33.72 12.77 1.50
CA ASN A 325 34.33 13.21 2.75
C ASN A 325 33.36 14.04 3.61
N LYS A 326 32.50 14.84 2.97
CA LYS A 326 31.43 15.55 3.68
C LYS A 326 30.45 14.56 4.30
N ALA A 327 30.01 13.53 3.57
CA ALA A 327 29.17 12.45 4.08
C ALA A 327 29.82 11.68 5.26
N ILE A 328 31.11 11.32 5.14
CA ILE A 328 31.87 10.66 6.22
C ILE A 328 31.95 11.54 7.48
N SER A 329 32.10 12.86 7.31
CA SER A 329 32.19 13.78 8.44
C SER A 329 30.88 13.96 9.22
N MET A 330 29.75 13.67 8.57
CA MET A 330 28.41 13.72 9.18
C MET A 330 28.14 12.49 10.02
N ASP A 331 28.36 11.31 9.44
CA ASP A 331 28.21 10.04 10.13
C ASP A 331 29.35 9.10 9.79
N SER A 332 30.30 9.01 10.72
CA SER A 332 31.48 8.14 10.60
C SER A 332 31.20 6.66 10.86
N GLN A 333 30.00 6.31 11.34
CA GLN A 333 29.56 4.93 11.57
C GLN A 333 28.76 4.39 10.39
N ASN A 334 28.11 5.24 9.59
CA ASN A 334 27.41 4.83 8.38
C ASN A 334 28.39 4.20 7.37
N GLY A 335 28.05 3.00 6.89
CA GLY A 335 28.90 2.28 5.93
C GLY A 335 28.83 2.81 4.50
N LEU A 336 27.73 3.49 4.12
CA LEU A 336 27.47 3.92 2.74
C LEU A 336 28.54 4.86 2.17
N PRO A 337 29.01 5.91 2.89
CA PRO A 337 30.05 6.78 2.34
C PRO A 337 31.36 6.02 2.04
N PHE A 338 31.74 5.07 2.89
CA PHE A 338 32.94 4.25 2.67
C PHE A 338 32.78 3.27 1.50
N ILE A 339 31.60 2.66 1.33
CA ILE A 339 31.27 1.91 0.12
C ILE A 339 31.41 2.81 -1.10
N THR A 340 30.84 4.01 -1.05
CA THR A 340 30.84 4.98 -2.14
C THR A 340 32.26 5.40 -2.52
N LEU A 341 33.13 5.72 -1.55
CA LEU A 341 34.53 6.05 -1.82
C LEU A 341 35.28 4.90 -2.48
N GLY A 342 35.06 3.66 -2.02
CA GLY A 342 35.63 2.47 -2.65
C GLY A 342 35.24 2.38 -4.13
N GLN A 343 33.94 2.55 -4.44
CA GLN A 343 33.43 2.51 -5.82
C GLN A 343 34.03 3.60 -6.71
N ILE A 344 34.16 4.83 -6.19
CA ILE A 344 34.79 5.95 -6.90
C ILE A 344 36.25 5.64 -7.24
N ILE A 345 36.98 5.00 -6.31
CA ILE A 345 38.36 4.60 -6.54
C ILE A 345 38.44 3.52 -7.62
N GLU A 346 37.58 2.50 -7.58
CA GLU A 346 37.52 1.48 -8.62
C GLU A 346 37.23 2.07 -10.01
N GLU A 347 36.24 2.98 -10.10
CA GLU A 347 35.93 3.65 -11.35
C GLU A 347 37.08 4.52 -11.87
N ALA A 348 37.82 5.17 -10.96
CA ALA A 348 39.01 5.90 -11.33
C ALA A 348 40.13 4.98 -11.83
N ILE A 349 40.28 3.78 -11.24
CA ILE A 349 41.26 2.80 -11.69
C ILE A 349 40.96 2.37 -13.12
N ASP A 350 39.70 2.06 -13.42
CA ASP A 350 39.28 1.69 -14.76
C ASP A 350 39.49 2.86 -15.75
N TYR A 351 39.13 4.10 -15.37
CA TYR A 351 39.37 5.26 -16.22
C TYR A 351 40.86 5.52 -16.47
N CYS A 352 41.69 5.50 -15.43
CA CYS A 352 43.11 5.81 -15.52
C CYS A 352 43.89 4.74 -16.29
N SER A 353 43.57 3.45 -16.08
CA SER A 353 44.16 2.35 -16.83
C SER A 353 43.83 2.41 -18.32
N ASN A 354 42.55 2.59 -18.65
CA ASN A 354 42.10 2.76 -20.04
C ASN A 354 42.76 3.97 -20.71
N LYS A 355 42.88 5.10 -20.01
CA LYS A 355 43.53 6.31 -20.53
C LYS A 355 45.01 6.09 -20.89
N ARG A 356 45.70 5.16 -20.23
CA ARG A 356 47.09 4.79 -20.55
C ARG A 356 47.23 3.84 -21.75
N GLY A 357 46.12 3.27 -22.26
CA GLY A 357 46.12 2.41 -23.44
C GLY A 357 46.79 1.04 -23.25
N LYS A 358 46.83 0.52 -22.02
CA LYS A 358 47.45 -0.78 -21.70
C LYS A 358 46.43 -1.70 -21.02
N ASN A 359 46.44 -2.98 -21.40
CA ASN A 359 45.58 -4.02 -20.83
C ASN A 359 46.04 -4.55 -19.44
N GLU A 360 46.98 -3.86 -18.77
CA GLU A 360 47.55 -4.31 -17.49
C GLU A 360 47.59 -3.18 -16.46
N TYR A 361 47.19 -3.52 -15.22
CA TYR A 361 47.28 -2.63 -14.07
C TYR A 361 48.73 -2.45 -13.62
N ASN A 362 49.13 -1.21 -13.38
CA ASN A 362 50.48 -0.87 -12.91
C ASN A 362 50.55 -0.89 -11.37
N TYR A 363 51.74 -0.58 -10.83
CA TYR A 363 51.95 -0.55 -9.38
C TYR A 363 51.01 0.42 -8.63
N ASP A 364 50.74 1.59 -9.22
CA ASP A 364 49.90 2.63 -8.62
C ASP A 364 48.41 2.23 -8.68
N ASP A 365 47.98 1.53 -9.72
CA ASP A 365 46.64 0.93 -9.82
C ASP A 365 46.42 -0.14 -8.73
N ASN A 366 47.40 -1.05 -8.57
CA ASN A 366 47.35 -2.08 -7.55
C ASN A 366 47.34 -1.48 -6.14
N LEU A 367 48.06 -0.38 -5.92
CA LEU A 367 47.99 0.39 -4.68
C LEU A 367 46.62 1.06 -4.50
N ALA A 368 46.03 1.61 -5.56
CA ALA A 368 44.69 2.18 -5.53
C ALA A 368 43.62 1.13 -5.18
N PHE A 369 43.73 -0.09 -5.70
CA PHE A 369 42.86 -1.21 -5.30
C PHE A 369 42.99 -1.52 -3.80
N GLU A 370 44.20 -1.51 -3.24
CA GLU A 370 44.38 -1.67 -1.80
C GLU A 370 43.76 -0.52 -0.99
N ILE A 371 43.81 0.72 -1.49
CA ILE A 371 43.13 1.86 -0.86
C ILE A 371 41.61 1.62 -0.86
N ALA A 372 41.03 1.25 -2.01
CA ALA A 372 39.60 0.93 -2.11
C ALA A 372 39.20 -0.18 -1.13
N GLY A 373 40.01 -1.25 -1.04
CA GLY A 373 39.83 -2.33 -0.07
C GLY A 373 39.85 -1.87 1.38
N ARG A 374 40.71 -0.92 1.73
CA ARG A 374 40.74 -0.31 3.08
C ARG A 374 39.50 0.53 3.36
N GLU A 375 39.00 1.27 2.37
CA GLU A 375 37.74 2.02 2.52
C GLU A 375 36.55 1.07 2.71
N TYR A 376 36.45 0.00 1.90
CA TYR A 376 35.44 -1.04 2.13
C TYR A 376 35.58 -1.69 3.52
N ALA A 377 36.80 -1.91 4.02
CA ALA A 377 36.99 -2.45 5.36
C ALA A 377 36.46 -1.52 6.46
N LYS A 378 36.48 -0.19 6.27
CA LYS A 378 35.83 0.76 7.19
C LYS A 378 34.31 0.67 7.14
N ALA A 379 33.73 0.42 5.96
CA ALA A 379 32.28 0.24 5.80
C ALA A 379 31.72 -0.93 6.64
N LYS A 380 32.55 -1.92 6.96
CA LYS A 380 32.17 -3.09 7.78
C LYS A 380 31.78 -2.75 9.22
N ARG A 381 32.04 -1.53 9.69
CA ARG A 381 31.58 -1.06 11.01
C ARG A 381 30.06 -0.96 11.07
N ASP A 382 29.42 -0.74 9.92
CA ASP A 382 27.97 -0.78 9.77
C ASP A 382 27.52 -2.20 9.36
N PRO A 383 26.75 -2.91 10.20
CA PRO A 383 26.27 -4.25 9.88
C PRO A 383 25.47 -4.33 8.57
N ASN A 384 24.79 -3.25 8.17
CA ASN A 384 23.98 -3.22 6.94
C ASN A 384 24.84 -3.29 5.68
N TYR A 385 26.12 -2.88 5.75
CA TYR A 385 27.03 -2.85 4.61
C TYR A 385 28.16 -3.87 4.71
N ALA A 386 28.33 -4.55 5.85
CA ALA A 386 29.44 -5.48 6.08
C ALA A 386 29.54 -6.60 5.04
N ALA A 387 28.41 -7.24 4.68
CA ALA A 387 28.40 -8.31 3.68
C ALA A 387 28.80 -7.81 2.28
N ARG A 388 28.28 -6.65 1.87
CA ARG A 388 28.63 -6.01 0.60
C ARG A 388 30.10 -5.63 0.56
N ALA A 389 30.60 -5.04 1.65
CA ALA A 389 32.00 -4.67 1.80
C ALA A 389 32.93 -5.90 1.71
N ASP A 390 32.63 -6.99 2.42
CA ASP A 390 33.44 -8.22 2.36
C ASP A 390 33.47 -8.83 0.96
N SER A 391 32.34 -8.84 0.27
CA SER A 391 32.26 -9.28 -1.12
C SER A 391 33.19 -8.46 -2.03
N ARG A 392 33.15 -7.12 -1.93
CA ARG A 392 34.03 -6.24 -2.70
C ARG A 392 35.51 -6.41 -2.34
N ILE A 393 35.86 -6.49 -1.05
CA ILE A 393 37.24 -6.73 -0.61
C ILE A 393 37.79 -8.03 -1.20
N ASN A 394 37.00 -9.10 -1.17
CA ASN A 394 37.42 -10.38 -1.73
C ASN A 394 37.61 -10.32 -3.25
N ALA A 395 36.75 -9.59 -3.96
CA ALA A 395 36.89 -9.36 -5.39
C ALA A 395 38.14 -8.54 -5.75
N LEU A 396 38.57 -7.63 -4.87
CA LEU A 396 39.74 -6.78 -5.10
C LEU A 396 41.09 -7.43 -4.78
N LYS A 397 41.13 -8.40 -3.87
CA LYS A 397 42.37 -9.06 -3.41
C LYS A 397 43.32 -9.52 -4.53
N PRO A 398 42.86 -10.11 -5.65
CA PRO A 398 43.75 -10.53 -6.74
C PRO A 398 44.50 -9.39 -7.42
N PHE A 399 44.01 -8.15 -7.30
CA PHE A 399 44.59 -6.96 -7.94
C PHE A 399 45.50 -6.15 -7.00
N TYR A 400 45.69 -6.60 -5.75
CA TYR A 400 46.61 -5.95 -4.83
C TYR A 400 48.07 -6.15 -5.26
N ARG A 401 48.97 -5.31 -4.72
CA ARG A 401 50.39 -5.41 -5.06
C ARG A 401 50.95 -6.76 -4.59
N THR A 402 51.74 -7.40 -5.45
CA THR A 402 52.42 -8.64 -5.09
C THR A 402 53.57 -8.37 -4.13
N LYS A 403 54.07 -9.42 -3.45
CA LYS A 403 55.21 -9.29 -2.53
C LYS A 403 56.47 -8.80 -3.27
N GLU A 404 56.66 -9.22 -4.51
CA GLU A 404 57.77 -8.83 -5.38
C GLU A 404 57.68 -7.34 -5.73
N GLN A 405 56.49 -6.85 -6.11
CA GLN A 405 56.24 -5.45 -6.41
C GLN A 405 56.55 -4.56 -5.19
N VAL A 406 56.06 -4.95 -4.02
CA VAL A 406 56.30 -4.24 -2.75
C VAL A 406 57.80 -4.21 -2.42
N PHE A 407 58.51 -5.33 -2.56
CA PHE A 407 59.95 -5.42 -2.30
C PHE A 407 60.76 -4.51 -3.24
N LEU A 408 60.53 -4.59 -4.55
CA LEU A 408 61.27 -3.80 -5.56
C LEU A 408 61.08 -2.28 -5.42
N ARG A 409 59.96 -1.87 -4.84
CA ARG A 409 59.63 -0.45 -4.60
C ARG A 409 59.85 -0.03 -3.14
N GLN A 410 60.53 -0.83 -2.33
CA GLN A 410 60.82 -0.54 -0.91
C GLN A 410 59.56 -0.16 -0.12
N ASN A 411 58.45 -0.85 -0.38
CA ASN A 411 57.15 -0.59 0.23
C ASN A 411 56.64 0.86 0.05
N ASN A 412 57.00 1.52 -1.05
CA ASN A 412 56.51 2.86 -1.34
C ASN A 412 54.98 2.87 -1.48
N THR A 413 54.30 3.71 -0.69
CA THR A 413 52.84 3.88 -0.66
C THR A 413 52.38 5.21 -1.26
N THR A 414 53.27 5.94 -1.92
CA THR A 414 52.95 7.20 -2.61
C THR A 414 52.58 6.89 -4.06
N ILE A 415 51.36 7.25 -4.45
CA ILE A 415 50.91 7.21 -5.84
C ILE A 415 51.60 8.33 -6.62
N LYS A 416 52.19 8.01 -7.77
CA LYS A 416 52.92 8.95 -8.65
C LYS A 416 52.18 9.25 -9.94
N ASP A 417 51.23 8.41 -10.33
CA ASP A 417 50.46 8.60 -11.54
C ASP A 417 49.59 9.86 -11.45
N ALA A 418 49.80 10.76 -12.43
CA ALA A 418 49.14 12.06 -12.51
C ALA A 418 47.60 11.96 -12.54
N CYS A 419 47.05 10.81 -12.95
CA CYS A 419 45.61 10.55 -12.97
C CYS A 419 45.00 10.47 -11.55
N TYR A 420 45.81 10.09 -10.55
CA TYR A 420 45.39 9.95 -9.16
C TYR A 420 45.90 11.08 -8.26
N THR A 421 47.09 11.64 -8.53
CA THR A 421 47.78 12.59 -7.62
C THR A 421 46.97 13.84 -7.29
N SER A 422 45.98 14.21 -8.10
CA SER A 422 45.13 15.37 -7.85
C SER A 422 44.06 15.14 -6.77
N TRP A 423 43.81 13.89 -6.35
CA TRP A 423 42.69 13.59 -5.45
C TRP A 423 42.90 12.36 -4.55
N LEU A 424 43.68 11.35 -4.94
CA LEU A 424 43.86 10.09 -4.20
C LEU A 424 45.16 10.03 -3.38
N SER A 425 46.05 11.01 -3.49
CA SER A 425 47.27 11.09 -2.67
C SER A 425 46.92 11.37 -1.20
N TYR A 426 47.54 10.60 -0.30
CA TYR A 426 47.50 10.80 1.15
C TYR A 426 48.51 11.85 1.60
#